data_AF-A0A1V5ZD82-F1
#
_entry.id   AF-A0A1V5ZD82-F1
#
_cell.length_a   1.000
_cell.length_b   1.000
_cell.length_c   1.000
_cell.angle_alpha   90.00
_cell.angle_beta   90.00
_cell.angle_gamma   90.00
#
_symmetry.space_group_name_H-M   'P 1'
#
loop_
_entity.id
_entity.type
_entity.pdbx_description
1 polymer ?
#
loop_
_entity_poly.entity_id
_entity_poly.type
_entity_poly.pdbx_seq_one_letter_code
_entity_poly.pdbx_strand_id
1 'polypeptide(L)'
;MYEMLDGDRLGCCFSAFQIWGPGKTAKLQCDFSDMISPEMFAEFVLPALTEQTERLDYTIYHLDGPRAIRHLDLLLSIPRLNAIQWTPGDGNPEVGDETWWPMYRKILAAGKGVHLGTAYKDVEPLVKHLGNDGVYVATHAPSVEAADDLLRRAKTW
;
A
#
# COMPACT_ATOMS: atom_id res chain seq x y z
N MET A 1 11.03 7.02 14.92
CA MET A 1 10.13 5.86 15.19
C MET A 1 10.12 5.49 16.67
N TYR A 2 11.26 5.24 17.31
CA TYR A 2 11.31 4.92 18.75
C TYR A 2 10.61 5.98 19.64
N GLU A 3 10.86 7.26 19.40
CA GLU A 3 10.20 8.37 20.12
C GLU A 3 8.69 8.51 19.85
N MET A 4 8.19 7.97 18.71
CA MET A 4 6.75 7.93 18.42
C MET A 4 6.05 6.72 19.06
N LEU A 5 6.82 5.81 19.64
CA LEU A 5 6.36 4.59 20.30
C LEU A 5 6.50 4.68 21.83
N ASP A 6 7.04 5.79 22.36
CA ASP A 6 7.25 6.01 23.80
C ASP A 6 6.04 6.75 24.42
N GLY A 7 5.49 6.20 25.52
CA GLY A 7 4.34 6.74 26.27
C GLY A 7 2.95 6.16 25.95
N ASP A 8 1.91 6.75 26.56
CA ASP A 8 0.52 6.21 26.62
C ASP A 8 -0.33 6.39 25.34
N ARG A 9 0.25 6.88 24.23
CA ARG A 9 -0.44 7.14 22.94
C ARG A 9 0.00 6.15 21.86
N LEU A 10 0.08 4.87 22.20
CA LEU A 10 0.68 3.82 21.37
C LEU A 10 -0.02 3.69 20.01
N GLY A 11 0.65 4.17 18.96
CA GLY A 11 0.36 3.78 17.59
C GLY A 11 0.92 2.40 17.26
N CYS A 12 0.30 1.67 16.34
CA CYS A 12 0.82 0.39 15.87
C CYS A 12 1.79 0.60 14.69
N CYS A 13 2.96 -0.03 14.79
CA CYS A 13 3.96 -0.07 13.73
C CYS A 13 4.00 -1.47 13.11
N PHE A 14 4.07 -1.53 11.78
CA PHE A 14 4.44 -2.74 11.05
C PHE A 14 5.70 -2.46 10.22
N SER A 15 6.84 -2.86 10.78
CA SER A 15 8.17 -2.47 10.31
C SER A 15 8.50 -2.95 8.89
N ALA A 16 8.01 -4.13 8.49
CA ALA A 16 8.29 -4.68 7.17
C ALA A 16 7.79 -3.78 6.02
N PHE A 17 6.69 -3.04 6.23
CA PHE A 17 6.17 -2.06 5.28
C PHE A 17 6.46 -0.61 5.70
N GLN A 18 7.24 -0.39 6.76
CA GLN A 18 7.55 0.94 7.28
C GLN A 18 6.28 1.79 7.53
N ILE A 19 5.19 1.15 7.94
CA ILE A 19 3.92 1.84 8.22
C ILE A 19 3.74 2.03 9.73
N TRP A 20 3.14 3.16 10.08
CA TRP A 20 2.72 3.48 11.44
C TRP A 20 1.36 4.16 11.38
N GLY A 21 0.48 3.85 12.35
CA GLY A 21 -0.76 4.60 12.55
C GLY A 21 -1.06 4.80 14.03
N PRO A 22 -1.82 5.84 14.39
CA PRO A 22 -2.02 6.25 15.80
C PRO A 22 -2.98 5.33 16.59
N GLY A 23 -3.50 4.27 15.99
CA GLY A 23 -4.42 3.32 16.61
C GLY A 23 -4.07 1.88 16.23
N LYS A 24 -5.06 0.99 16.31
CA LYS A 24 -4.91 -0.42 15.87
C LYS A 24 -4.71 -0.47 14.37
N THR A 25 -3.44 -0.46 13.96
CA THR A 25 -3.01 -0.52 12.58
C THR A 25 -2.47 -1.90 12.25
N ALA A 26 -2.98 -2.52 11.19
CA ALA A 26 -2.47 -3.81 10.75
C ALA A 26 -2.39 -3.93 9.23
N LYS A 27 -1.40 -4.71 8.78
CA LYS A 27 -1.35 -5.25 7.43
C LYS A 27 -2.21 -6.52 7.35
N LEU A 28 -3.07 -6.57 6.35
CA LEU A 28 -3.92 -7.70 6.01
C LEU A 28 -3.39 -8.37 4.73
N GLN A 29 -3.62 -9.67 4.57
CA GLN A 29 -3.06 -10.46 3.48
C GLN A 29 -3.86 -11.75 3.28
N CYS A 30 -3.90 -12.23 2.04
CA CYS A 30 -4.31 -13.58 1.71
C CYS A 30 -3.50 -14.09 0.49
N ASP A 31 -2.40 -14.79 0.74
CA ASP A 31 -1.54 -15.31 -0.36
C ASP A 31 -2.24 -16.41 -1.16
N PHE A 32 -3.15 -17.13 -0.51
CA PHE A 32 -4.00 -18.12 -1.17
C PHE A 32 -4.92 -17.48 -2.23
N SER A 33 -5.11 -16.16 -2.22
CA SER A 33 -5.90 -15.45 -3.23
C SER A 33 -5.39 -15.65 -4.66
N ASP A 34 -4.09 -15.93 -4.85
CA ASP A 34 -3.51 -16.23 -6.16
C ASP A 34 -4.13 -17.49 -6.81
N MET A 35 -4.51 -18.44 -5.96
CA MET A 35 -4.92 -19.79 -6.32
C MET A 35 -6.44 -19.94 -6.53
N ILE A 36 -7.23 -18.90 -6.24
CA ILE A 36 -8.69 -18.95 -6.27
C ILE A 36 -9.30 -17.90 -7.20
N SER A 37 -10.54 -18.16 -7.65
CA SER A 37 -11.30 -17.24 -8.49
C SER A 37 -11.89 -16.08 -7.68
N PRO A 38 -12.30 -14.96 -8.31
CA PRO A 38 -12.99 -13.88 -7.61
C PRO A 38 -14.24 -14.33 -6.86
N GLU A 39 -14.98 -15.32 -7.40
CA GLU A 39 -16.17 -15.88 -6.76
C GLU A 39 -15.80 -16.60 -5.47
N MET A 40 -14.75 -17.43 -5.50
CA MET A 40 -14.23 -18.10 -4.31
C MET A 40 -13.63 -17.10 -3.32
N PHE A 41 -12.96 -16.05 -3.77
CA PHE A 41 -12.44 -14.99 -2.89
C PHE A 41 -13.59 -14.25 -2.19
N ALA A 42 -14.66 -13.94 -2.92
CA ALA A 42 -15.86 -13.31 -2.38
C ALA A 42 -16.57 -14.20 -1.35
N GLU A 43 -16.60 -15.51 -1.57
CA GLU A 43 -17.22 -16.48 -0.66
C GLU A 43 -16.37 -16.73 0.60
N PHE A 44 -15.07 -17.01 0.43
CA PHE A 44 -14.24 -17.58 1.48
C PHE A 44 -13.31 -16.59 2.17
N VAL A 45 -12.96 -15.48 1.53
CA VAL A 45 -11.94 -14.53 2.05
C VAL A 45 -12.56 -13.19 2.41
N LEU A 46 -13.35 -12.62 1.52
CA LEU A 46 -13.90 -11.27 1.65
C LEU A 46 -14.68 -11.04 2.96
N PRO A 47 -15.54 -11.97 3.45
CA PRO A 47 -16.29 -11.75 4.69
C PRO A 47 -15.38 -11.64 5.91
N ALA A 48 -14.43 -12.57 6.06
CA ALA A 48 -13.48 -12.57 7.17
C ALA A 48 -12.54 -11.36 7.11
N LEU A 49 -12.10 -10.98 5.90
CA LEU A 49 -11.27 -9.79 5.70
C LEU A 49 -12.02 -8.51 6.09
N THR A 50 -13.31 -8.41 5.73
CA THR A 50 -14.17 -7.29 6.11
C THR A 50 -14.33 -7.20 7.62
N GLU A 51 -14.65 -8.32 8.29
CA GLU A 51 -14.76 -8.37 9.76
C GLU A 51 -13.45 -7.95 10.45
N GLN A 52 -12.29 -8.36 9.93
CA GLN A 52 -10.99 -7.90 10.45
C GLN A 52 -10.87 -6.38 10.38
N THR A 53 -11.29 -5.75 9.28
CA THR A 53 -11.22 -4.29 9.11
C THR A 53 -12.11 -3.52 10.08
N GLU A 54 -13.17 -4.13 10.60
CA GLU A 54 -14.07 -3.52 11.58
C GLU A 54 -13.47 -3.43 12.99
N ARG A 55 -12.47 -4.27 13.27
CA ARG A 55 -11.78 -4.33 14.57
C ARG A 55 -10.50 -3.48 14.61
N LEU A 56 -10.15 -2.88 13.47
CA LEU A 56 -8.93 -2.09 13.24
C LEU A 56 -9.30 -0.64 12.96
N ASP A 57 -8.43 0.28 13.39
CA ASP A 57 -8.58 1.71 13.14
C ASP A 57 -8.01 2.07 11.78
N TYR A 58 -6.90 1.43 11.39
CA TYR A 58 -6.23 1.63 10.11
C TYR A 58 -5.78 0.31 9.50
N THR A 59 -5.99 0.14 8.21
CA THR A 59 -5.73 -1.12 7.52
C THR A 59 -5.02 -0.90 6.19
N ILE A 60 -4.14 -1.84 5.86
CA ILE A 60 -3.55 -1.91 4.53
C ILE A 60 -3.55 -3.37 4.07
N TYR A 61 -3.97 -3.61 2.83
CA TYR A 61 -3.93 -4.96 2.25
C TYR A 61 -2.70 -5.12 1.36
N HIS A 62 -1.97 -6.23 1.56
CA HIS A 62 -0.87 -6.64 0.69
C HIS A 62 -1.41 -7.33 -0.56
N LEU A 63 -1.37 -6.64 -1.69
CA LEU A 63 -1.71 -7.20 -3.00
C LEU A 63 -0.43 -7.76 -3.65
N ASP A 64 -0.31 -9.08 -3.63
CA ASP A 64 0.89 -9.81 -4.06
C ASP A 64 0.68 -10.46 -5.43
N GLY A 65 1.38 -9.93 -6.43
CA GLY A 65 1.47 -10.51 -7.77
C GLY A 65 0.31 -10.15 -8.71
N PRO A 66 0.53 -10.20 -10.04
CA PRO A 66 -0.45 -9.75 -11.04
C PRO A 66 -1.75 -10.55 -11.04
N ARG A 67 -1.66 -11.83 -10.66
CA ARG A 67 -2.80 -12.73 -10.58
C ARG A 67 -3.75 -12.32 -9.44
N ALA A 68 -3.28 -11.71 -8.36
CA ALA A 68 -4.15 -11.24 -7.28
C ALA A 68 -4.96 -9.99 -7.67
N ILE A 69 -4.54 -9.23 -8.70
CA ILE A 69 -5.22 -8.02 -9.19
C ILE A 69 -6.69 -8.30 -9.58
N ARG A 70 -7.02 -9.53 -9.98
CA ARG A 70 -8.41 -9.91 -10.30
C ARG A 70 -9.39 -9.72 -9.14
N HIS A 71 -8.88 -9.67 -7.90
CA HIS A 71 -9.66 -9.47 -6.67
C HIS A 71 -9.74 -8.00 -6.24
N LEU A 72 -9.08 -7.09 -6.98
CA LEU A 72 -8.95 -5.69 -6.58
C LEU A 72 -10.31 -5.01 -6.38
N ASP A 73 -11.29 -5.25 -7.26
CA ASP A 73 -12.62 -4.64 -7.10
C ASP A 73 -13.33 -5.08 -5.81
N LEU A 74 -13.15 -6.34 -5.42
CA LEU A 74 -13.69 -6.86 -4.16
C LEU A 74 -12.98 -6.21 -2.97
N LEU A 75 -11.66 -6.06 -3.02
CA LEU A 75 -10.89 -5.37 -1.99
C LEU A 75 -11.31 -3.91 -1.84
N LEU A 76 -11.44 -3.18 -2.96
CA LEU A 76 -11.86 -1.77 -2.95
C LEU A 76 -13.29 -1.57 -2.44
N SER A 77 -14.14 -2.61 -2.52
CA SER A 77 -15.50 -2.57 -1.98
C SER A 77 -15.54 -2.56 -0.44
N ILE A 78 -14.45 -2.96 0.24
CA ILE A 78 -14.38 -3.00 1.70
C ILE A 78 -14.33 -1.56 2.25
N PRO A 79 -15.35 -1.08 2.99
CA PRO A 79 -15.42 0.33 3.39
C PRO A 79 -14.26 0.75 4.30
N ARG A 80 -13.87 -0.13 5.24
CA ARG A 80 -12.82 0.13 6.23
C ARG A 80 -11.43 -0.35 5.81
N LEU A 81 -11.26 -0.81 4.58
CA LEU A 81 -9.92 -0.99 4.00
C LEU A 81 -9.36 0.40 3.65
N ASN A 82 -8.23 0.84 4.22
CA ASN A 82 -7.73 2.21 3.98
C ASN A 82 -6.76 2.30 2.81
N ALA A 83 -5.92 1.29 2.61
CA ALA A 83 -4.90 1.32 1.57
C ALA A 83 -4.60 -0.06 0.97
N ILE A 84 -4.00 -0.04 -0.21
CA ILE A 84 -3.41 -1.21 -0.88
C ILE A 84 -1.90 -1.00 -0.96
N GLN A 85 -1.13 -1.98 -0.51
CA GLN A 85 0.28 -2.10 -0.82
C GLN A 85 0.44 -3.05 -2.01
N TRP A 86 1.29 -2.69 -2.97
CA TRP A 86 1.51 -3.48 -4.18
C TRP A 86 2.91 -4.09 -4.24
N THR A 87 2.97 -5.39 -4.54
CA THR A 87 4.20 -6.11 -4.87
C THR A 87 3.98 -6.88 -6.17
N PRO A 88 4.74 -6.62 -7.25
CA PRO A 88 4.56 -7.30 -8.53
C PRO A 88 5.09 -8.75 -8.54
N GLY A 89 5.87 -9.16 -7.55
CA GLY A 89 6.53 -10.46 -7.51
C GLY A 89 7.67 -10.57 -8.54
N ASP A 90 8.42 -11.68 -8.47
CA ASP A 90 9.57 -11.91 -9.34
C ASP A 90 9.17 -12.07 -10.82
N GLY A 91 10.05 -11.63 -11.72
CA GLY A 91 9.85 -11.71 -13.17
C GLY A 91 8.83 -10.73 -13.78
N ASN A 92 8.27 -9.81 -13.00
CA ASN A 92 7.35 -8.78 -13.49
C ASN A 92 8.00 -7.38 -13.51
N PRO A 93 7.42 -6.41 -14.24
CA PRO A 93 7.87 -5.02 -14.19
C PRO A 93 7.91 -4.46 -12.76
N GLU A 94 8.91 -3.64 -12.45
CA GLU A 94 9.12 -3.08 -11.11
C GLU A 94 7.93 -2.21 -10.66
N VAL A 95 7.84 -1.93 -9.36
CA VAL A 95 6.72 -1.17 -8.76
C VAL A 95 6.54 0.20 -9.42
N GLY A 96 7.63 0.86 -9.82
CA GLY A 96 7.60 2.18 -10.47
C GLY A 96 7.10 2.18 -11.92
N ASP A 97 7.04 1.01 -12.56
CA ASP A 97 6.73 0.88 -13.99
C ASP A 97 5.32 1.38 -14.34
N GLU A 98 5.21 2.08 -15.47
CA GLU A 98 3.98 2.73 -15.93
C GLU A 98 2.83 1.74 -16.19
N THR A 99 3.16 0.47 -16.45
CA THR A 99 2.18 -0.59 -16.64
C THR A 99 1.22 -0.73 -15.45
N TRP A 100 1.68 -0.40 -14.23
CA TRP A 100 0.88 -0.49 -13.01
C TRP A 100 0.10 0.79 -12.69
N TRP A 101 0.40 1.91 -13.34
CA TRP A 101 -0.22 3.21 -13.05
C TRP A 101 -1.75 3.22 -13.18
N PRO A 102 -2.39 2.53 -14.16
CA PRO A 102 -3.84 2.42 -14.20
C PRO A 102 -4.45 1.79 -12.94
N MET A 103 -3.78 0.78 -12.36
CA MET A 103 -4.21 0.15 -11.12
C MET A 103 -4.10 1.11 -9.94
N TYR A 104 -3.00 1.86 -9.83
CA TYR A 104 -2.82 2.85 -8.76
C TYR A 104 -3.91 3.94 -8.81
N ARG A 105 -4.21 4.46 -10.00
CA ARG A 105 -5.30 5.43 -10.18
C ARG A 105 -6.66 4.84 -9.81
N LYS A 106 -6.91 3.56 -10.12
CA LYS A 106 -8.15 2.88 -9.72
C LYS A 106 -8.30 2.80 -8.21
N ILE A 107 -7.21 2.48 -7.50
CA ILE A 107 -7.18 2.44 -6.03
C ILE A 107 -7.47 3.82 -5.44
N LEU A 108 -6.76 4.86 -5.91
CA LEU A 108 -6.94 6.24 -5.46
C LEU A 108 -8.36 6.77 -5.76
N ALA A 109 -8.89 6.48 -6.95
CA ALA A 109 -10.25 6.88 -7.33
C ALA A 109 -11.35 6.22 -6.48
N ALA A 110 -11.06 5.07 -5.87
CA ALA A 110 -11.94 4.43 -4.88
C ALA A 110 -11.80 5.02 -3.46
N GLY A 111 -11.02 6.10 -3.29
CA GLY A 111 -10.76 6.76 -2.02
C GLY A 111 -9.83 5.96 -1.10
N LYS A 112 -9.01 5.06 -1.67
CA LYS A 112 -8.06 4.23 -0.92
C LYS A 112 -6.63 4.71 -1.20
N GLY A 113 -5.75 4.61 -0.21
CA GLY A 113 -4.34 4.91 -0.38
C GLY A 113 -3.56 3.83 -1.12
N VAL A 114 -2.42 4.19 -1.69
CA VAL A 114 -1.43 3.27 -2.27
C VAL A 114 -0.12 3.34 -1.51
N HIS A 115 0.45 2.18 -1.17
CA HIS A 115 1.81 2.07 -0.65
C HIS A 115 2.71 1.38 -1.67
N LEU A 116 3.74 2.11 -2.12
CA LEU A 116 4.60 1.71 -3.23
C LEU A 116 6.07 1.71 -2.78
N GLY A 117 6.67 0.52 -2.70
CA GLY A 117 8.11 0.36 -2.51
C GLY A 117 8.83 0.42 -3.86
N THR A 118 9.31 1.59 -4.27
CA THR A 118 9.86 1.80 -5.63
C THR A 118 11.32 2.24 -5.62
N ALA A 119 11.99 2.09 -6.76
CA ALA A 119 13.36 2.56 -6.93
C ALA A 119 13.43 4.10 -6.86
N TYR A 120 14.54 4.61 -6.31
CA TYR A 120 14.74 6.05 -6.08
C TYR A 120 14.49 6.91 -7.33
N LYS A 121 14.94 6.43 -8.50
CA LYS A 121 14.79 7.11 -9.79
C LYS A 121 13.33 7.26 -10.23
N ASP A 122 12.44 6.39 -9.77
CA ASP A 122 11.05 6.32 -10.24
C ASP A 122 10.09 7.09 -9.32
N VAL A 123 10.55 7.54 -8.14
CA VAL A 123 9.72 8.25 -7.16
C VAL A 123 9.10 9.51 -7.75
N GLU A 124 9.89 10.37 -8.38
CA GLU A 124 9.40 11.65 -8.90
C GLU A 124 8.43 11.48 -10.09
N PRO A 125 8.75 10.69 -11.15
CA PRO A 125 7.80 10.43 -12.22
C PRO A 125 6.47 9.85 -11.71
N LEU A 126 6.55 8.88 -10.80
CA LEU A 126 5.40 8.22 -10.20
C LEU A 126 4.50 9.22 -9.44
N VAL A 127 5.07 10.01 -8.54
CA VAL A 127 4.29 10.97 -7.72
C VAL A 127 3.73 12.11 -8.60
N LYS A 128 4.50 12.63 -9.57
CA LYS A 128 3.99 13.64 -10.50
C LYS A 128 2.81 13.15 -11.34
N HIS A 129 2.76 11.84 -11.62
CA HIS A 129 1.68 11.24 -12.37
C HIS A 129 0.46 10.90 -11.52
N LEU A 130 0.66 10.37 -10.30
CA LEU A 130 -0.43 9.96 -9.41
C LEU A 130 -1.01 11.10 -8.57
N GLY A 131 -0.22 12.14 -8.34
CA GLY A 131 -0.47 13.13 -7.28
C GLY A 131 0.07 12.67 -5.93
N ASN A 132 -0.15 13.50 -4.91
CA ASN A 132 0.35 13.29 -3.55
C ASN A 132 -0.73 12.82 -2.55
N ASP A 133 -2.01 12.99 -2.86
CA ASP A 133 -3.10 12.58 -1.97
C ASP A 133 -3.28 11.06 -1.99
N GLY A 134 -3.23 10.43 -0.81
CA GLY A 134 -3.32 8.98 -0.66
C GLY A 134 -2.10 8.19 -1.15
N VAL A 135 -0.99 8.83 -1.54
CA VAL A 135 0.21 8.16 -2.06
C VAL A 135 1.30 8.11 -1.00
N TYR A 136 1.72 6.90 -0.62
CA TYR A 136 2.85 6.67 0.29
C TYR A 136 3.95 5.88 -0.43
N VAL A 137 5.14 6.47 -0.56
CA VAL A 137 6.27 5.87 -1.26
C VAL A 137 7.38 5.52 -0.28
N ALA A 138 7.83 4.27 -0.33
CA ALA A 138 9.04 3.81 0.33
C ALA A 138 10.15 3.62 -0.72
N THR A 139 11.34 4.15 -0.46
CA THR A 139 12.48 4.02 -1.37
C THR A 139 13.81 4.00 -0.62
N HIS A 140 14.87 3.57 -1.30
CA HIS A 140 16.24 3.64 -0.80
C HIS A 140 17.05 4.64 -1.64
N ALA A 141 17.43 5.75 -1.03
CA ALA A 141 18.32 6.73 -1.65
C ALA A 141 19.78 6.27 -1.60
N PRO A 142 20.61 6.60 -2.62
CA PRO A 142 22.01 6.17 -2.67
C PRO A 142 22.91 6.88 -1.65
N SER A 143 22.46 8.00 -1.07
CA SER A 143 23.16 8.72 0.00
C SER A 143 22.18 9.57 0.83
N VAL A 144 22.65 10.09 1.97
CA VAL A 144 21.87 11.01 2.82
C VAL A 144 21.54 12.29 2.04
N GLU A 145 22.49 12.84 1.29
CA GLU A 145 22.31 14.06 0.50
C GLU A 145 21.25 13.85 -0.60
N ALA A 146 21.25 12.68 -1.24
CA ALA A 146 20.22 12.31 -2.21
C ALA A 146 18.84 12.16 -1.55
N ALA A 147 18.77 11.60 -0.33
CA ALA A 147 17.53 11.52 0.43
C ALA A 147 17.00 12.92 0.79
N ASP A 148 17.86 13.80 1.28
CA ASP A 148 17.50 15.18 1.65
C ASP A 148 17.04 16.00 0.44
N ASP A 149 17.70 15.83 -0.72
CA ASP A 149 17.26 16.44 -1.97
C ASP A 149 15.88 15.93 -2.41
N LEU A 150 15.64 14.61 -2.36
CA LEU A 150 14.34 14.01 -2.67
C LEU A 150 13.24 14.59 -1.77
N LEU A 151 13.48 14.66 -0.46
CA LEU A 151 12.53 15.23 0.51
C LEU A 151 12.25 16.71 0.27
N ARG A 152 13.24 17.50 -0.19
CA ARG A 152 13.03 18.91 -0.58
C ARG A 152 12.15 19.01 -1.82
N ARG A 153 12.45 18.22 -2.86
CA ARG A 153 11.69 18.23 -4.13
C ARG A 153 10.26 17.72 -3.93
N ALA A 154 10.06 16.71 -3.09
CA ALA A 154 8.75 16.13 -2.80
C ALA A 154 7.72 17.13 -2.24
N LYS A 155 8.16 18.21 -1.59
CA LYS A 155 7.27 19.29 -1.11
C LYS A 155 6.65 20.14 -2.23
N THR A 156 7.10 19.96 -3.47
CA THR A 156 6.68 20.74 -4.64
C THR A 156 5.92 19.92 -5.68
N TRP A 157 5.71 18.64 -5.41
CA TRP A 157 4.97 17.73 -6.29
C TRP A 157 3.49 17.63 -5.90
#